data_AF-B4MTQ9-F1
#
_entry.id   AF-B4MTQ9-F1
#
_cell.length_a   1.000
_cell.length_b   1.000
_cell.length_c   1.000
_cell.angle_alpha   90.00
_cell.angle_beta   90.00
_cell.angle_gamma   90.00
#
_symmetry.space_group_name_H-M   'P 1'
#
loop_
_entity.id
_entity.type
_entity.pdbx_description
1 polymer ?
#
loop_
_entity_poly.entity_id
_entity_poly.type
_entity_poly.pdbx_seq_one_letter_code
_entity_poly.pdbx_strand_id
1 'polypeptide(L)'
;CYHCDSIALPECAQTLGEVGLLPYVECSSELTCSMSIVDSITYRGCGADTPTTGAAYSKSCATNLCNSGVYPPGRLKCHQCSPDESCVAAPLGKPRPCLYHQEEDECYTDILSTTEGYRGCKSDVNHTVTNTAVECDYNGCNNQLGAWSQICAQCDSTQTGRGCKIDLFQLNTGLCNISLYEECHQEIHLGQEEQEFCFSYRHLNRMVRGCSTQLPEDLEPIRDQLETCQSGDHCNARCITQQRCLSCNSVDNPLCRTNTTALSTSLCGSAEASSCFACEYTDWEIRRGCGAPPSGEANIRNCYECDEDGGCNELDFTRCYRCTTDQTGPGCANWEVPGGIYIEECAQPAASCLIVSYSNGSLERGCQRDDFNCESSNVSNCQRCDGSFCNKGAFPEQRLWCHQCTDCDQISRGQSASPCPWQENEPADQIEGCLEYYDVHQKKTIRGCRTTPELYYQCMLRSEDKCRLCHDQACNNSPGEDLRPYTVKALALLPGKTK
;
A
#
# COMPACT_ATOMS: atom_id res chain seq x y z
N CYS A 1 70.87 10.83 2.00
CA CYS A 1 69.46 10.71 1.58
C CYS A 1 68.70 9.93 2.62
N TYR A 2 67.39 10.18 2.80
CA TYR A 2 66.57 9.24 3.56
C TYR A 2 66.59 7.88 2.86
N HIS A 3 66.69 6.79 3.61
CA HIS A 3 66.88 5.44 3.11
C HIS A 3 65.97 4.46 3.83
N CYS A 4 64.87 4.07 3.19
CA CYS A 4 63.87 3.16 3.75
C CYS A 4 63.00 2.57 2.64
N ASP A 5 62.29 1.51 2.99
CA ASP A 5 61.16 0.98 2.24
C ASP A 5 59.93 0.86 3.15
N SER A 6 58.73 1.02 2.60
CA SER A 6 57.49 1.00 3.38
C SER A 6 57.04 -0.40 3.82
N ILE A 7 57.71 -1.48 3.39
CA ILE A 7 57.44 -2.83 3.91
C ILE A 7 58.09 -2.97 5.29
N ALA A 8 59.36 -2.61 5.40
CA ALA A 8 60.12 -2.72 6.65
C ALA A 8 59.82 -1.58 7.64
N LEU A 9 59.50 -0.38 7.12
CA LEU A 9 59.24 0.81 7.92
C LEU A 9 58.04 1.60 7.36
N PRO A 10 56.81 1.40 7.88
CA PRO A 10 55.60 2.07 7.40
C PRO A 10 55.71 3.60 7.32
N GLU A 11 56.47 4.20 8.25
CA GLU A 11 56.75 5.63 8.31
C GLU A 11 57.42 6.14 7.03
N CYS A 12 58.11 5.28 6.27
CA CYS A 12 58.69 5.62 4.97
C CYS A 12 57.65 6.15 3.98
N ALA A 13 56.41 5.63 4.04
CA ALA A 13 55.26 6.13 3.29
C ALA A 13 54.45 7.16 4.09
N GLN A 14 54.29 6.94 5.40
CA GLN A 14 53.30 7.62 6.24
C GLN A 14 53.77 8.93 6.90
N THR A 15 55.05 9.30 6.80
CA THR A 15 55.52 10.61 7.30
C THR A 15 54.93 11.78 6.50
N LEU A 16 54.65 12.91 7.16
CA LEU A 16 54.27 14.16 6.52
C LEU A 16 55.50 15.05 6.22
N GLY A 17 56.72 14.50 6.32
CA GLY A 17 57.97 15.21 6.11
C GLY A 17 58.59 15.76 7.39
N GLU A 18 58.27 15.19 8.55
CA GLU A 18 58.88 15.56 9.81
C GLU A 18 60.38 15.18 9.84
N VAL A 19 61.22 16.11 10.31
CA VAL A 19 62.67 15.92 10.34
C VAL A 19 63.05 14.94 11.44
N GLY A 20 63.89 13.95 11.10
CA GLY A 20 64.48 13.02 12.07
C GLY A 20 63.67 11.75 12.35
N LEU A 21 62.52 11.54 11.70
CA LEU A 21 61.76 10.29 11.82
C LEU A 21 62.31 9.16 10.96
N LEU A 22 62.87 9.48 9.80
CA LEU A 22 63.33 8.47 8.84
C LEU A 22 64.84 8.21 8.94
N PRO A 23 65.28 6.95 8.79
CA PRO A 23 66.69 6.62 8.67
C PRO A 23 67.30 7.25 7.41
N TYR A 24 68.59 7.57 7.44
CA TYR A 24 69.32 8.16 6.33
C TYR A 24 70.68 7.50 6.11
N VAL A 25 71.21 7.66 4.90
CA VAL A 25 72.52 7.14 4.46
C VAL A 25 73.29 8.21 3.68
N GLU A 26 74.61 8.16 3.72
CA GLU A 26 75.49 8.96 2.86
C GLU A 26 75.68 8.28 1.50
N CYS A 27 75.46 9.02 0.42
CA CYS A 27 75.58 8.48 -0.94
C CYS A 27 77.00 8.70 -1.47
N SER A 28 77.70 7.61 -1.77
CA SER A 28 79.12 7.62 -2.16
C SER A 28 79.35 7.65 -3.68
N SER A 29 78.39 7.13 -4.46
CA SER A 29 78.49 6.95 -5.92
C SER A 29 77.72 8.02 -6.71
N GLU A 30 76.51 8.37 -6.27
CA GLU A 30 75.67 9.42 -6.86
C GLU A 30 75.24 10.43 -5.80
N LEU A 31 75.49 11.71 -6.05
CA LEU A 31 75.12 12.82 -5.16
C LEU A 31 73.62 13.18 -5.27
N THR A 32 72.78 12.25 -5.72
CA THR A 32 71.34 12.43 -5.86
C THR A 32 70.57 11.48 -4.95
N CYS A 33 69.52 11.99 -4.30
CA CYS A 33 68.52 11.17 -3.64
C CYS A 33 67.43 10.77 -4.63
N SER A 34 66.80 9.62 -4.37
CA SER A 34 65.69 9.12 -5.17
C SER A 34 64.52 8.71 -4.26
N MET A 35 63.33 8.73 -4.88
CA MET A 35 62.06 8.26 -4.37
C MET A 35 61.35 7.54 -5.49
N SER A 36 60.76 6.39 -5.20
CA SER A 36 59.99 5.65 -6.18
C SER A 36 58.87 4.85 -5.53
N ILE A 37 57.89 4.45 -6.35
CA ILE A 37 56.83 3.53 -5.97
C ILE A 37 56.83 2.36 -6.94
N VAL A 38 57.17 1.19 -6.42
CA VAL A 38 57.18 -0.08 -7.17
C VAL A 38 56.22 -1.01 -6.44
N ASP A 39 55.26 -1.60 -7.16
CA ASP A 39 54.23 -2.48 -6.59
C ASP A 39 53.55 -1.88 -5.34
N SER A 40 53.16 -0.60 -5.43
CA SER A 40 52.54 0.20 -4.36
C SER A 40 53.40 0.47 -3.12
N ILE A 41 54.64 -0.02 -3.09
CA ILE A 41 55.59 0.17 -1.99
C ILE A 41 56.43 1.42 -2.23
N THR A 42 56.62 2.23 -1.20
CA THR A 42 57.44 3.45 -1.27
C THR A 42 58.89 3.15 -0.93
N TYR A 43 59.80 3.51 -1.84
CA TYR A 43 61.24 3.41 -1.63
C TYR A 43 61.87 4.80 -1.58
N ARG A 44 62.81 4.99 -0.66
CA ARG A 44 63.65 6.18 -0.54
C ARG A 44 65.11 5.73 -0.44
N GLY A 45 66.02 6.42 -1.12
CA GLY A 45 67.43 6.09 -1.02
C GLY A 45 68.34 7.00 -1.85
N CYS A 46 69.57 6.52 -2.07
CA CYS A 46 70.50 7.09 -3.04
C CYS A 46 70.08 6.72 -4.47
N GLY A 47 70.38 7.57 -5.46
CA GLY A 47 69.94 7.42 -6.85
C GLY A 47 70.17 6.03 -7.43
N ALA A 48 71.42 5.57 -7.40
CA ALA A 48 71.85 4.27 -7.93
C ALA A 48 71.25 3.05 -7.19
N ASP A 49 70.90 3.20 -5.91
CA ASP A 49 70.51 2.08 -5.04
C ASP A 49 68.98 1.97 -4.87
N THR A 50 68.22 2.99 -5.30
CA THR A 50 66.77 3.02 -5.14
C THR A 50 66.09 2.27 -6.29
N PRO A 51 65.22 1.28 -6.02
CA PRO A 51 64.53 0.54 -7.08
C PRO A 51 63.66 1.45 -7.96
N THR A 52 63.90 1.48 -9.27
CA THR A 52 63.11 2.32 -10.21
C THR A 52 62.56 1.54 -11.41
N THR A 53 62.98 0.29 -11.58
CA THR A 53 62.48 -0.56 -12.67
C THR A 53 61.04 -0.96 -12.37
N GLY A 54 60.12 -0.68 -13.29
CA GLY A 54 58.68 -0.95 -13.09
C GLY A 54 57.99 0.03 -12.14
N ALA A 55 58.64 1.13 -11.75
CA ALA A 55 58.03 2.11 -10.86
C ALA A 55 56.88 2.86 -11.54
N ALA A 56 55.72 2.90 -10.90
CA ALA A 56 54.60 3.75 -11.32
C ALA A 56 54.93 5.23 -11.16
N TYR A 57 55.75 5.56 -10.15
CA TYR A 57 56.19 6.91 -9.83
C TYR A 57 57.69 6.89 -9.50
N SER A 58 58.49 7.79 -10.07
CA SER A 58 59.89 8.00 -9.68
C SER A 58 60.29 9.47 -9.73
N LYS A 59 61.14 9.91 -8.78
CA LYS A 59 61.70 11.27 -8.72
C LYS A 59 63.09 11.25 -8.09
N SER A 60 64.01 12.02 -8.67
CA SER A 60 65.32 12.30 -8.09
C SER A 60 65.49 13.78 -7.70
N CYS A 61 66.42 14.05 -6.79
CA CYS A 61 66.76 15.40 -6.34
C CYS A 61 68.21 15.46 -5.82
N ALA A 62 68.83 16.64 -5.85
CA ALA A 62 70.28 16.82 -5.69
C ALA A 62 70.72 17.51 -4.38
N THR A 63 69.81 17.75 -3.44
CA THR A 63 70.14 18.37 -2.15
C THR A 63 70.04 17.35 -1.00
N ASN A 64 70.74 17.63 0.10
CA ASN A 64 70.72 16.74 1.26
C ASN A 64 69.29 16.53 1.77
N LEU A 65 68.92 15.26 1.96
CA LEU A 65 67.63 14.84 2.53
C LEU A 65 66.40 15.39 1.76
N CYS A 66 66.56 15.68 0.47
CA CYS A 66 65.49 16.23 -0.37
C CYS A 66 64.33 15.26 -0.65
N ASN A 67 64.53 13.97 -0.37
CA ASN A 67 63.53 12.93 -0.48
C ASN A 67 62.71 12.75 0.81
N SER A 68 62.31 13.86 1.45
CA SER A 68 61.61 13.85 2.75
C SER A 68 60.08 13.90 2.67
N GLY A 69 59.54 14.49 1.60
CA GLY A 69 58.11 14.77 1.51
C GLY A 69 57.22 13.55 1.25
N VAL A 70 55.90 13.76 1.33
CA VAL A 70 54.90 12.78 0.87
C VAL A 70 55.06 12.56 -0.64
N TYR A 71 55.03 11.30 -1.07
CA TYR A 71 55.20 10.94 -2.48
C TYR A 71 54.25 9.78 -2.86
N PRO A 72 53.60 9.83 -4.05
CA PRO A 72 53.65 10.94 -4.99
C PRO A 72 52.89 12.17 -4.47
N PRO A 73 53.05 13.35 -5.08
CA PRO A 73 52.20 14.50 -4.76
C PRO A 73 50.72 14.12 -4.94
N GLY A 74 49.88 14.47 -3.97
CA GLY A 74 48.45 14.14 -4.01
C GLY A 74 48.08 12.77 -3.43
N ARG A 75 49.04 11.99 -2.91
CA ARG A 75 48.75 10.73 -2.20
C ARG A 75 47.66 10.93 -1.14
N LEU A 76 46.64 10.07 -1.21
CA LEU A 76 45.52 10.07 -0.26
C LEU A 76 46.02 9.92 1.18
N LYS A 77 45.42 10.69 2.07
CA LYS A 77 45.68 10.68 3.51
C LYS A 77 44.42 10.35 4.26
N CYS A 78 44.47 9.34 5.11
CA CYS A 78 43.34 8.89 5.92
C CYS A 78 43.70 8.94 7.41
N HIS A 79 42.68 9.03 8.26
CA HIS A 79 42.86 8.65 9.66
C HIS A 79 43.07 7.14 9.72
N GLN A 80 44.07 6.71 10.48
CA GLN A 80 44.52 5.32 10.52
C GLN A 80 44.70 4.89 11.97
N CYS A 81 44.02 3.82 12.37
CA CYS A 81 44.07 3.22 13.70
C CYS A 81 43.63 1.74 13.61
N SER A 82 43.93 0.94 14.63
CA SER A 82 43.75 -0.52 14.61
C SER A 82 43.24 -0.98 15.97
N PRO A 83 42.42 -2.03 16.01
CA PRO A 83 41.16 -2.10 16.75
C PRO A 83 41.27 -1.55 18.17
N ASP A 84 40.68 -0.38 18.37
CA ASP A 84 40.59 0.25 19.68
C ASP A 84 39.41 1.25 19.75
N GLU A 85 39.12 1.71 20.95
CA GLU A 85 38.07 2.71 21.22
C GLU A 85 38.41 4.08 20.59
N SER A 86 39.69 4.38 20.37
CA SER A 86 40.13 5.61 19.70
C SER A 86 39.78 5.63 18.21
N CYS A 87 39.56 4.47 17.60
CA CYS A 87 39.00 4.35 16.25
C CYS A 87 37.51 4.65 16.19
N VAL A 88 36.78 4.38 17.27
CA VAL A 88 35.34 4.70 17.35
C VAL A 88 35.16 6.20 17.58
N ALA A 89 35.99 6.80 18.43
CA ALA A 89 36.00 8.24 18.63
C ALA A 89 36.32 9.04 17.34
N ALA A 90 35.91 10.30 17.31
CA ALA A 90 36.34 11.22 16.27
C ALA A 90 37.88 11.39 16.33
N PRO A 91 38.62 11.18 15.22
CA PRO A 91 40.08 11.16 15.26
C PRO A 91 40.71 12.47 15.74
N LEU A 92 41.61 12.39 16.72
CA LEU A 92 42.41 13.51 17.21
C LEU A 92 43.79 13.53 16.53
N GLY A 93 43.90 14.15 15.36
CA GLY A 93 45.18 14.26 14.66
C GLY A 93 45.06 14.62 13.19
N LYS A 94 46.19 14.73 12.49
CA LYS A 94 46.20 14.89 11.03
C LYS A 94 46.14 13.50 10.37
N PRO A 95 45.40 13.34 9.27
CA PRO A 95 45.42 12.10 8.50
C PRO A 95 46.83 11.84 7.93
N ARG A 96 47.21 10.57 7.88
CA ARG A 96 48.51 10.09 7.38
C ARG A 96 48.36 9.53 5.97
N PRO A 97 49.37 9.65 5.09
CA PRO A 97 49.36 9.00 3.78
C PRO A 97 49.10 7.49 3.91
N CYS A 98 48.36 6.91 2.97
CA CYS A 98 48.14 5.46 2.91
C CYS A 98 49.46 4.69 2.83
N LEU A 99 49.57 3.51 3.45
CA LEU A 99 50.84 2.76 3.47
C LEU A 99 51.22 2.28 2.08
N TYR A 100 50.24 1.73 1.37
CA TYR A 100 50.33 1.39 -0.03
C TYR A 100 49.74 2.52 -0.87
N HIS A 101 50.34 2.80 -2.03
CA HIS A 101 49.79 3.80 -2.93
C HIS A 101 48.99 3.12 -4.05
N GLN A 102 47.73 3.54 -4.18
CA GLN A 102 46.87 3.32 -5.34
C GLN A 102 46.33 4.69 -5.79
N GLU A 103 46.07 4.86 -7.09
CA GLU A 103 45.50 6.11 -7.62
C GLU A 103 44.04 6.30 -7.21
N GLU A 104 43.28 5.21 -7.18
CA GLU A 104 41.86 5.14 -6.83
C GLU A 104 41.67 4.55 -5.42
N ASP A 105 42.54 4.92 -4.49
CA ASP A 105 42.42 4.49 -3.10
C ASP A 105 41.27 5.22 -2.38
N GLU A 106 40.75 4.61 -1.32
CA GLU A 106 39.65 5.15 -0.52
C GLU A 106 40.00 5.06 0.97
N CYS A 107 39.62 6.07 1.74
CA CYS A 107 39.60 5.96 3.19
C CYS A 107 38.37 5.17 3.62
N TYR A 108 38.49 4.37 4.67
CA TYR A 108 37.34 3.71 5.29
C TYR A 108 37.24 4.03 6.79
N THR A 109 36.02 3.91 7.30
CA THR A 109 35.70 3.75 8.73
C THR A 109 34.83 2.52 8.87
N ASP A 110 35.27 1.54 9.65
CA ASP A 110 34.56 0.28 9.85
C ASP A 110 34.37 0.04 11.34
N ILE A 111 33.12 0.06 11.81
CA ILE A 111 32.78 0.05 13.22
C ILE A 111 32.11 -1.28 13.56
N LEU A 112 32.76 -2.06 14.42
CA LEU A 112 32.28 -3.38 14.82
C LEU A 112 31.47 -3.33 16.12
N SER A 113 31.81 -2.39 17.00
CA SER A 113 31.09 -2.10 18.24
C SER A 113 31.45 -0.70 18.77
N THR A 114 30.84 -0.29 19.88
CA THR A 114 31.14 0.99 20.55
C THR A 114 32.57 1.10 21.09
N THR A 115 33.30 0.00 21.21
CA THR A 115 34.70 -0.01 21.71
C THR A 115 35.71 -0.55 20.69
N GLU A 116 35.24 -0.99 19.52
CA GLU A 116 36.08 -1.59 18.50
C GLU A 116 35.72 -1.04 17.11
N GLY A 117 36.65 -0.32 16.51
CA GLY A 117 36.54 0.15 15.14
C GLY A 117 37.90 0.15 14.43
N TYR A 118 37.85 0.38 13.13
CA TYR A 118 39.00 0.46 12.25
C TYR A 118 38.87 1.70 11.38
N ARG A 119 40.00 2.37 11.14
CA ARG A 119 40.09 3.41 10.13
C ARG A 119 41.37 3.18 9.36
N GLY A 120 41.32 3.37 8.05
CA GLY A 120 42.49 3.16 7.22
C GLY A 120 42.27 3.52 5.78
N CYS A 121 43.21 3.10 4.95
CA CYS A 121 43.05 3.11 3.50
C CYS A 121 42.67 1.71 3.02
N LYS A 122 41.82 1.62 2.01
CA LYS A 122 41.33 0.35 1.47
C LYS A 122 42.46 -0.50 0.88
N SER A 123 43.53 0.15 0.40
CA SER A 123 44.75 -0.52 -0.04
C SER A 123 45.58 -1.15 1.09
N ASP A 124 45.32 -0.80 2.35
CA ASP A 124 46.02 -1.36 3.50
C ASP A 124 45.46 -2.74 3.85
N VAL A 125 46.27 -3.80 3.66
CA VAL A 125 45.87 -5.21 3.86
C VAL A 125 45.68 -5.66 5.32
N ASN A 126 45.69 -4.73 6.28
CA ASN A 126 45.67 -5.06 7.71
C ASN A 126 44.27 -5.35 8.25
N HIS A 127 43.20 -5.04 7.50
CA HIS A 127 41.82 -5.25 7.91
C HIS A 127 40.96 -5.59 6.69
N THR A 128 40.05 -6.55 6.84
CA THR A 128 39.06 -6.85 5.80
C THR A 128 37.82 -6.01 6.08
N VAL A 129 37.64 -4.98 5.26
CA VAL A 129 36.54 -4.01 5.38
C VAL A 129 35.19 -4.71 5.26
N THR A 130 34.29 -4.48 6.21
CA THR A 130 32.92 -5.03 6.19
C THR A 130 32.04 -4.31 5.17
N ASN A 131 30.88 -4.89 4.85
CA ASN A 131 29.90 -4.25 3.95
C ASN A 131 29.24 -3.00 4.55
N THR A 132 29.36 -2.79 5.87
CA THR A 132 28.80 -1.63 6.58
C THR A 132 29.82 -0.51 6.76
N ALA A 133 31.04 -0.67 6.24
CA ALA A 133 32.05 0.36 6.34
C ALA A 133 31.69 1.58 5.46
N VAL A 134 31.96 2.77 5.99
CA VAL A 134 31.78 4.02 5.25
C VAL A 134 33.09 4.39 4.55
N GLU A 135 33.03 4.48 3.23
CA GLU A 135 34.15 4.78 2.34
C GLU A 135 34.08 6.20 1.79
N CYS A 136 35.24 6.81 1.51
CA CYS A 136 35.35 8.14 0.93
C CYS A 136 36.72 8.40 0.29
N ASP A 137 36.80 9.29 -0.68
CA ASP A 137 37.93 9.42 -1.63
C ASP A 137 38.76 10.71 -1.48
N TYR A 138 38.58 11.47 -0.40
CA TYR A 138 39.32 12.72 -0.15
C TYR A 138 40.06 12.74 1.19
N ASN A 139 41.09 13.59 1.27
CA ASN A 139 41.98 13.61 2.44
C ASN A 139 41.23 13.83 3.76
N GLY A 140 41.37 12.88 4.70
CA GLY A 140 40.81 12.96 6.04
C GLY A 140 39.29 12.91 6.11
N CYS A 141 38.63 12.38 5.08
CA CYS A 141 37.17 12.26 5.02
C CYS A 141 36.60 11.30 6.08
N ASN A 142 37.39 10.31 6.50
CA ASN A 142 37.03 9.33 7.52
C ASN A 142 37.22 9.87 8.95
N ASN A 143 36.69 11.08 9.22
CA ASN A 143 36.86 11.81 10.48
C ASN A 143 35.58 11.85 11.35
N GLN A 144 34.49 11.23 10.89
CA GLN A 144 33.21 11.19 11.60
C GLN A 144 33.29 10.32 12.85
N LEU A 145 32.45 10.59 13.84
CA LEU A 145 32.31 9.73 15.01
C LEU A 145 31.76 8.36 14.57
N GLY A 146 32.37 7.28 15.04
CA GLY A 146 32.06 5.91 14.61
C GLY A 146 30.85 5.29 15.31
N ALA A 147 30.58 5.67 16.55
CA ALA A 147 29.37 5.27 17.26
C ALA A 147 28.91 6.38 18.21
N TRP A 148 27.59 6.51 18.38
CA TRP A 148 27.01 7.46 19.31
C TRP A 148 25.75 6.91 19.96
N SER A 149 25.49 7.34 21.19
CA SER A 149 24.25 7.01 21.87
C SER A 149 23.13 7.92 21.36
N GLN A 150 21.95 7.35 21.13
CA GLN A 150 20.72 8.08 20.82
C GLN A 150 19.66 7.76 21.87
N ILE A 151 19.03 8.82 22.38
CA ILE A 151 17.89 8.70 23.30
C ILE A 151 16.61 8.93 22.50
N CYS A 152 15.65 8.02 22.59
CA CYS A 152 14.33 8.18 21.96
C CYS A 152 13.23 8.31 23.01
N ALA A 153 12.13 8.97 22.65
CA ALA A 153 10.91 8.89 23.43
C ALA A 153 10.26 7.51 23.25
N GLN A 154 9.91 6.85 24.35
CA GLN A 154 9.25 5.55 24.40
C GLN A 154 7.90 5.67 25.08
N CYS A 155 6.84 5.28 24.37
CA CYS A 155 5.50 5.18 24.93
C CYS A 155 4.59 4.34 24.04
N ASP A 156 3.60 3.71 24.63
CA ASP A 156 2.47 3.13 23.91
C ASP A 156 1.19 3.74 24.48
N SER A 157 0.42 4.44 23.65
CA SER A 157 -0.83 5.09 24.05
C SER A 157 -1.86 4.13 24.67
N THR A 158 -1.76 2.82 24.42
CA THR A 158 -2.63 1.81 25.04
C THR A 158 -2.24 1.49 26.49
N GLN A 159 -0.97 1.72 26.86
CA GLN A 159 -0.42 1.40 28.18
C GLN A 159 -0.23 2.66 29.05
N THR A 160 0.35 3.71 28.48
CA THR A 160 0.76 4.92 29.21
C THR A 160 -0.38 5.95 29.34
N GLY A 161 -1.49 5.77 28.62
CA GLY A 161 -2.60 6.72 28.61
C GLY A 161 -2.22 8.08 28.02
N ARG A 162 -2.68 9.18 28.63
CA ARG A 162 -2.48 10.57 28.15
C ARG A 162 -1.02 10.90 27.87
N GLY A 163 -0.75 11.61 26.78
CA GLY A 163 0.52 12.29 26.53
C GLY A 163 1.44 11.63 25.50
N CYS A 164 1.27 10.36 25.15
CA CYS A 164 2.07 9.71 24.08
C CYS A 164 1.75 10.26 22.67
N LYS A 165 0.53 10.81 22.51
CA LYS A 165 0.02 11.33 21.24
C LYS A 165 0.34 12.81 21.04
N ILE A 166 -0.10 13.64 21.99
CA ILE A 166 -0.02 15.09 21.93
C ILE A 166 0.07 15.67 23.35
N ASP A 167 0.82 16.75 23.48
CA ASP A 167 0.83 17.58 24.68
C ASP A 167 0.01 18.86 24.41
N LEU A 168 -1.21 18.90 24.95
CA LEU A 168 -2.13 20.03 24.73
C LEU A 168 -1.59 21.36 25.27
N PHE A 169 -0.63 21.33 26.20
CA PHE A 169 -0.01 22.54 26.75
C PHE A 169 0.99 23.19 25.80
N GLN A 170 1.47 22.47 24.78
CA GLN A 170 2.47 22.94 23.81
C GLN A 170 1.90 23.32 22.44
N LEU A 171 0.58 23.21 22.23
CA LEU A 171 -0.04 23.44 20.91
C LEU A 171 0.14 24.86 20.35
N ASN A 172 0.28 25.87 21.20
CA ASN A 172 0.37 27.28 20.80
C ASN A 172 1.79 27.78 20.54
N THR A 173 2.82 26.94 20.72
CA THR A 173 4.23 27.36 20.62
C THR A 173 4.85 27.11 19.24
N GLY A 174 4.14 26.47 18.31
CA GLY A 174 4.63 26.13 16.97
C GLY A 174 5.63 24.96 16.93
N LEU A 175 6.08 24.49 18.09
CA LEU A 175 6.90 23.29 18.28
C LEU A 175 6.21 22.44 19.36
N CYS A 176 5.34 21.52 18.94
CA CYS A 176 4.66 20.62 19.88
C CYS A 176 5.48 19.33 19.99
N ASN A 177 6.07 19.11 21.15
CA ASN A 177 6.63 17.83 21.55
C ASN A 177 5.79 17.21 22.66
N ILE A 178 5.72 15.89 22.70
CA ILE A 178 5.16 15.19 23.86
C ILE A 178 6.07 15.39 25.07
N SER A 179 5.51 15.36 26.28
CA SER A 179 6.26 15.53 27.53
C SER A 179 6.11 14.36 28.51
N LEU A 180 5.24 13.40 28.19
CA LEU A 180 4.96 12.22 29.00
C LEU A 180 5.36 10.97 28.21
N TYR A 181 6.59 10.52 28.43
CA TYR A 181 7.17 9.31 27.85
C TYR A 181 8.28 8.78 28.77
N GLU A 182 8.63 7.51 28.59
CA GLU A 182 9.87 6.94 29.11
C GLU A 182 10.98 7.08 28.07
N GLU A 183 12.24 6.91 28.49
CA GLU A 183 13.38 6.98 27.59
C GLU A 183 13.86 5.57 27.27
N CYS A 184 14.10 5.31 25.98
CA CYS A 184 14.92 4.19 25.57
C CYS A 184 16.23 4.72 25.00
N HIS A 185 17.29 3.94 25.22
CA HIS A 185 18.64 4.23 24.77
C HIS A 185 19.04 3.17 23.76
N GLN A 186 19.71 3.61 22.70
CA GLN A 186 20.35 2.74 21.74
C GLN A 186 21.68 3.33 21.30
N GLU A 187 22.59 2.47 20.88
CA GLU A 187 23.83 2.88 20.25
C GLU A 187 23.61 2.84 18.74
N ILE A 188 24.03 3.89 18.04
CA ILE A 188 24.03 3.96 16.58
C ILE A 188 25.47 3.82 16.11
N HIS A 189 25.69 2.87 15.21
CA HIS A 189 26.97 2.66 14.54
C HIS A 189 26.97 3.32 13.16
N LEU A 190 28.07 3.99 12.84
CA LEU A 190 28.28 4.61 11.53
C LEU A 190 28.23 3.54 10.43
N GLY A 191 27.41 3.77 9.41
CA GLY A 191 27.16 2.82 8.32
C GLY A 191 26.08 1.77 8.62
N GLN A 192 25.44 1.82 9.79
CA GLN A 192 24.30 0.97 10.18
C GLN A 192 23.05 1.77 10.58
N GLU A 193 22.97 3.03 10.15
CA GLU A 193 21.92 3.96 10.56
C GLU A 193 20.51 3.47 10.18
N GLU A 194 20.38 2.67 9.12
CA GLU A 194 19.10 2.08 8.69
C GLU A 194 18.57 1.01 9.66
N GLN A 195 19.41 0.45 10.54
CA GLN A 195 19.03 -0.60 11.49
C GLN A 195 18.72 -0.04 12.88
N GLU A 196 19.36 1.07 13.25
CA GLU A 196 19.33 1.69 14.58
C GLU A 196 18.70 3.08 14.48
N PHE A 197 17.44 3.22 14.91
CA PHE A 197 16.66 4.45 14.74
C PHE A 197 15.59 4.63 15.81
N CYS A 198 15.21 5.88 16.10
CA CYS A 198 13.97 6.15 16.81
C CYS A 198 12.79 5.98 15.86
N PHE A 199 11.68 5.44 16.34
CA PHE A 199 10.46 5.28 15.54
C PHE A 199 9.24 5.93 16.18
N SER A 200 8.27 6.26 15.34
CA SER A 200 6.89 6.56 15.69
C SER A 200 5.93 5.81 14.75
N TYR A 201 4.91 5.20 15.34
CA TYR A 201 3.86 4.48 14.63
C TYR A 201 2.50 5.04 15.04
N ARG A 202 1.66 5.33 14.06
CA ARG A 202 0.28 5.77 14.25
C ARG A 202 -0.64 4.91 13.40
N HIS A 203 -1.66 4.37 14.04
CA HIS A 203 -2.80 3.79 13.34
C HIS A 203 -4.06 3.97 14.19
N LEU A 204 -5.05 4.68 13.65
CA LEU A 204 -6.30 5.02 14.33
C LEU A 204 -6.04 5.71 15.68
N ASN A 205 -6.57 5.12 16.75
CA ASN A 205 -6.39 5.59 18.11
C ASN A 205 -5.11 5.06 18.79
N ARG A 206 -4.22 4.36 18.10
CA ARG A 206 -2.97 3.87 18.70
C ARG A 206 -1.77 4.66 18.17
N MET A 207 -0.98 5.15 19.13
CA MET A 207 0.34 5.74 18.91
C MET A 207 1.38 4.94 19.70
N VAL A 208 2.47 4.56 19.04
CA VAL A 208 3.63 3.90 19.66
C VAL A 208 4.89 4.63 19.26
N ARG A 209 5.81 4.81 20.20
CA ARG A 209 7.12 5.43 19.97
C ARG A 209 8.18 4.61 20.70
N GLY A 210 9.39 4.57 20.16
CA GLY A 210 10.50 3.90 20.83
C GLY A 210 11.76 3.82 19.98
N CYS A 211 12.66 2.91 20.38
CA CYS A 211 13.92 2.59 19.73
C CYS A 211 13.74 1.33 18.89
N SER A 212 14.39 1.22 17.73
CA SER A 212 14.31 0.02 16.89
C SER A 212 14.80 -1.24 17.60
N THR A 213 15.72 -1.11 18.56
CA THR A 213 16.21 -2.21 19.42
C THR A 213 15.15 -2.79 20.36
N GLN A 214 14.06 -2.06 20.59
CA GLN A 214 12.93 -2.48 21.45
C GLN A 214 11.60 -2.43 20.67
N LEU A 215 11.64 -2.68 19.36
CA LEU A 215 10.45 -2.66 18.51
C LEU A 215 9.46 -3.77 18.96
N PRO A 216 8.19 -3.42 19.27
CA PRO A 216 7.18 -4.42 19.62
C PRO A 216 6.95 -5.44 18.49
N GLU A 217 6.72 -6.71 18.85
CA GLU A 217 6.59 -7.82 17.88
C GLU A 217 5.48 -7.59 16.84
N ASP A 218 4.40 -6.91 17.21
CA ASP A 218 3.27 -6.59 16.34
C ASP A 218 3.59 -5.51 15.30
N LEU A 219 4.68 -4.75 15.48
CA LEU A 219 5.13 -3.73 14.53
C LEU A 219 6.23 -4.22 13.58
N GLU A 220 6.88 -5.36 13.86
CA GLU A 220 7.91 -5.92 12.97
C GLU A 220 7.42 -6.19 11.53
N PRO A 221 6.20 -6.74 11.29
CA PRO A 221 5.72 -6.97 9.92
C PRO A 221 5.43 -5.69 9.13
N ILE A 222 5.34 -4.54 9.81
CA ILE A 222 4.98 -3.24 9.22
C ILE A 222 6.09 -2.20 9.44
N ARG A 223 7.34 -2.65 9.56
CA ARG A 223 8.52 -1.79 9.77
C ARG A 223 8.63 -0.66 8.73
N ASP A 224 8.23 -0.93 7.49
CA ASP A 224 8.26 0.05 6.39
C ASP A 224 7.18 1.16 6.53
N GLN A 225 6.22 1.00 7.44
CA GLN A 225 5.17 2.00 7.73
C GLN A 225 5.53 2.88 8.94
N LEU A 226 6.68 2.65 9.58
CA LEU A 226 7.14 3.44 10.71
C LEU A 226 7.72 4.77 10.23
N GLU A 227 7.40 5.86 10.93
CA GLU A 227 8.15 7.11 10.79
C GLU A 227 9.44 6.99 11.60
N THR A 228 10.60 7.15 10.98
CA THR A 228 11.90 6.94 11.63
C THR A 228 12.76 8.20 11.64
N CYS A 229 13.64 8.31 12.63
CA CYS A 229 14.64 9.38 12.71
C CYS A 229 15.90 8.95 13.47
N GLN A 230 17.05 9.44 13.00
CA GLN A 230 18.39 9.07 13.50
C GLN A 230 19.21 10.27 14.02
N SER A 231 18.72 11.49 13.80
CA SER A 231 19.45 12.71 14.16
C SER A 231 18.84 13.39 15.39
N GLY A 232 19.61 13.39 16.47
CA GLY A 232 19.30 14.08 17.73
C GLY A 232 18.44 13.27 18.69
N ASP A 233 18.57 13.61 19.96
CA ASP A 233 17.78 13.00 21.03
C ASP A 233 16.31 13.41 20.95
N HIS A 234 15.44 12.46 21.27
CA HIS A 234 13.98 12.59 21.23
C HIS A 234 13.45 13.09 19.89
N CYS A 235 14.11 12.75 18.78
CA CYS A 235 13.69 13.18 17.45
C CYS A 235 12.27 12.69 17.10
N ASN A 236 11.84 11.57 17.71
CA ASN A 236 10.52 10.99 17.58
C ASN A 236 9.52 11.53 18.61
N ALA A 237 9.80 12.63 19.34
CA ALA A 237 8.88 13.19 20.33
C ALA A 237 7.89 14.22 19.76
N ARG A 238 7.89 14.47 18.45
CA ARG A 238 6.97 15.44 17.83
C ARG A 238 5.51 15.01 17.99
N CYS A 239 4.65 15.95 18.32
CA CYS A 239 3.21 15.72 18.41
C CYS A 239 2.61 15.29 17.08
N ILE A 240 1.56 14.48 17.15
CA ILE A 240 0.69 14.25 15.99
C ILE A 240 -0.12 15.50 15.66
N THR A 241 -0.50 15.65 14.39
CA THR A 241 -1.46 16.66 13.98
C THR A 241 -2.80 16.45 14.68
N GLN A 242 -3.44 17.55 15.10
CA GLN A 242 -4.75 17.46 15.72
C GLN A 242 -5.78 16.99 14.69
N GLN A 243 -6.46 15.89 15.00
CA GLN A 243 -7.50 15.34 14.15
C GLN A 243 -8.69 16.30 14.07
N ARG A 244 -9.30 16.40 12.90
CA ARG A 244 -10.56 17.13 12.69
C ARG A 244 -11.61 16.13 12.25
N CYS A 245 -12.72 16.07 12.95
CA CYS A 245 -13.79 15.10 12.69
C CYS A 245 -15.12 15.80 12.53
N LEU A 246 -16.06 15.16 11.84
CA LEU A 246 -17.47 15.50 11.96
C LEU A 246 -17.95 15.12 13.36
N SER A 247 -18.63 16.03 14.03
CA SER A 247 -19.21 15.81 15.37
C SER A 247 -20.70 16.13 15.32
N CYS A 248 -21.55 15.11 15.34
CA CYS A 248 -22.99 15.28 15.24
C CYS A 248 -23.77 14.07 15.75
N ASN A 249 -25.05 14.31 16.01
CA ASN A 249 -26.07 13.30 16.28
C ASN A 249 -27.25 13.52 15.32
N SER A 250 -27.75 12.47 14.67
CA SER A 250 -28.91 12.55 13.77
C SER A 250 -30.24 12.89 14.47
N VAL A 251 -30.36 12.69 15.78
CA VAL A 251 -31.54 13.10 16.57
C VAL A 251 -31.63 14.61 16.66
N ASP A 252 -30.49 15.28 16.93
CA ASP A 252 -30.43 16.73 17.10
C ASP A 252 -30.21 17.46 15.78
N ASN A 253 -29.50 16.83 14.83
CA ASN A 253 -29.18 17.40 13.53
C ASN A 253 -29.38 16.36 12.42
N PRO A 254 -30.48 16.43 11.63
CA PRO A 254 -30.78 15.43 10.60
C PRO A 254 -29.74 15.40 9.47
N LEU A 255 -28.92 16.45 9.31
CA LEU A 255 -27.81 16.47 8.33
C LEU A 255 -26.73 15.43 8.67
N CYS A 256 -26.62 15.00 9.92
CA CYS A 256 -25.68 13.96 10.37
C CYS A 256 -25.84 12.63 9.62
N ARG A 257 -27.05 12.35 9.14
CA ARG A 257 -27.38 11.19 8.32
C ARG A 257 -27.59 11.52 6.84
N THR A 258 -28.14 12.69 6.53
CA THR A 258 -28.69 12.96 5.19
C THR A 258 -27.78 13.76 4.28
N ASN A 259 -26.87 14.56 4.84
CA ASN A 259 -25.96 15.39 4.05
C ASN A 259 -24.73 15.78 4.90
N THR A 260 -23.79 14.86 5.01
CA THR A 260 -22.55 15.05 5.78
C THR A 260 -21.65 16.15 5.21
N THR A 261 -21.69 16.39 3.90
CA THR A 261 -20.94 17.48 3.25
C THR A 261 -21.35 18.88 3.72
N ALA A 262 -22.56 19.03 4.27
CA ALA A 262 -23.04 20.29 4.83
C ALA A 262 -22.57 20.51 6.29
N LEU A 263 -21.92 19.53 6.91
CA LEU A 263 -21.40 19.63 8.25
C LEU A 263 -19.98 20.21 8.25
N SER A 264 -19.69 21.02 9.27
CA SER A 264 -18.34 21.50 9.52
C SER A 264 -17.59 20.50 10.40
N THR A 265 -16.31 20.29 10.08
CA THR A 265 -15.40 19.52 10.94
C THR A 265 -15.03 20.35 12.17
N SER A 266 -15.04 19.71 13.34
CA SER A 266 -14.50 20.28 14.58
C SER A 266 -13.13 19.68 14.90
N LEU A 267 -12.25 20.50 15.47
CA LEU A 267 -10.98 20.05 16.03
C LEU A 267 -11.25 19.13 17.23
N CYS A 268 -10.61 17.97 17.28
CA CYS A 268 -10.71 17.08 18.42
C CYS A 268 -10.00 17.70 19.64
N GLY A 269 -10.78 17.94 20.70
CA GLY A 269 -10.31 18.68 21.87
C GLY A 269 -9.52 17.85 22.89
N SER A 270 -9.47 16.53 22.75
CA SER A 270 -8.73 15.65 23.66
C SER A 270 -7.37 15.26 23.09
N ALA A 271 -6.38 15.14 23.98
CA ALA A 271 -5.08 14.57 23.66
C ALA A 271 -5.15 13.11 23.18
N GLU A 272 -6.23 12.42 23.54
CA GLU A 272 -6.42 11.01 23.22
C GLU A 272 -7.12 10.82 21.88
N ALA A 273 -7.75 11.85 21.31
CA ALA A 273 -8.59 11.74 20.11
C ALA A 273 -7.78 11.97 18.83
N SER A 274 -7.06 10.92 18.40
CA SER A 274 -6.25 10.91 17.17
C SER A 274 -6.97 10.33 15.96
N SER A 275 -8.24 9.96 16.12
CA SER A 275 -9.07 9.35 15.10
C SER A 275 -10.49 9.95 15.14
N CYS A 276 -11.30 9.58 14.17
CA CYS A 276 -12.71 9.88 14.09
C CYS A 276 -13.51 8.59 14.07
N PHE A 277 -14.73 8.62 14.61
CA PHE A 277 -15.66 7.51 14.50
C PHE A 277 -16.97 7.96 13.85
N ALA A 278 -17.66 7.00 13.24
CA ALA A 278 -19.09 7.08 12.96
C ALA A 278 -19.74 5.78 13.39
N CYS A 279 -20.89 5.87 14.04
CA CYS A 279 -21.64 4.75 14.57
C CYS A 279 -23.11 4.90 14.24
N GLU A 280 -23.73 3.82 13.78
CA GLU A 280 -25.16 3.66 13.63
C GLU A 280 -25.71 2.78 14.74
N TYR A 281 -26.81 3.21 15.33
CA TYR A 281 -27.49 2.54 16.43
C TYR A 281 -28.72 1.76 15.95
N THR A 282 -29.24 0.88 16.80
CA THR A 282 -30.39 0.00 16.51
C THR A 282 -31.69 0.76 16.25
N ASP A 283 -31.82 1.97 16.77
CA ASP A 283 -32.92 2.91 16.53
C ASP A 283 -32.70 3.79 15.29
N TRP A 284 -31.67 3.51 14.49
CA TRP A 284 -31.27 4.29 13.33
C TRP A 284 -30.78 5.71 13.68
N GLU A 285 -30.30 5.93 14.89
CA GLU A 285 -29.47 7.09 15.20
C GLU A 285 -28.08 6.93 14.57
N ILE A 286 -27.53 8.02 14.00
CA ILE A 286 -26.11 8.11 13.62
C ILE A 286 -25.44 9.11 14.54
N ARG A 287 -24.33 8.69 15.14
CA ARG A 287 -23.40 9.58 15.86
C ARG A 287 -22.05 9.56 15.18
N ARG A 288 -21.49 10.75 14.99
CA ARG A 288 -20.15 10.97 14.47
C ARG A 288 -19.37 11.77 15.51
N GLY A 289 -18.10 11.45 15.70
CA GLY A 289 -17.29 12.15 16.70
C GLY A 289 -15.79 11.85 16.62
N CYS A 290 -15.09 12.30 17.65
CA CYS A 290 -13.64 12.18 17.81
C CYS A 290 -13.28 10.99 18.71
N GLY A 291 -12.18 10.32 18.39
CA GLY A 291 -11.59 9.20 19.14
C GLY A 291 -12.14 7.83 18.75
N ALA A 292 -11.85 6.84 19.59
CA ALA A 292 -12.36 5.49 19.43
C ALA A 292 -13.90 5.45 19.56
N PRO A 293 -14.59 4.55 18.83
CA PRO A 293 -16.01 4.31 18.99
C PRO A 293 -16.41 4.04 20.46
N PRO A 294 -17.60 4.46 20.91
CA PRO A 294 -18.07 4.19 22.27
C PRO A 294 -18.11 2.68 22.55
N SER A 295 -17.26 2.19 23.46
CA SER A 295 -17.23 0.79 23.87
C SER A 295 -18.25 0.51 24.98
N GLY A 296 -19.13 -0.47 24.81
CA GLY A 296 -20.07 -0.92 25.85
C GLY A 296 -21.51 -0.41 25.74
N GLU A 297 -21.84 0.35 24.68
CA GLU A 297 -23.22 0.73 24.38
C GLU A 297 -23.95 -0.43 23.68
N ALA A 298 -24.96 -1.03 24.34
CA ALA A 298 -25.66 -2.24 23.87
C ALA A 298 -26.46 -2.08 22.57
N ASN A 299 -26.53 -0.86 22.02
CA ASN A 299 -27.38 -0.51 20.89
C ASN A 299 -26.62 -0.10 19.64
N ILE A 300 -25.29 -0.29 19.60
CA ILE A 300 -24.52 -0.04 18.40
C ILE A 300 -24.75 -1.17 17.40
N ARG A 301 -25.21 -0.82 16.19
CA ARG A 301 -25.43 -1.75 15.09
C ARG A 301 -24.19 -1.89 14.21
N ASN A 302 -23.59 -0.76 13.82
CA ASN A 302 -22.39 -0.73 13.00
C ASN A 302 -21.56 0.51 13.36
N CYS A 303 -20.23 0.39 13.33
CA CYS A 303 -19.32 1.51 13.52
C CYS A 303 -18.10 1.33 12.65
N TYR A 304 -17.50 2.45 12.27
CA TYR A 304 -16.15 2.46 11.74
C TYR A 304 -15.36 3.60 12.36
N GLU A 305 -14.04 3.44 12.32
CA GLU A 305 -13.06 4.40 12.79
C GLU A 305 -12.11 4.74 11.64
N CYS A 306 -11.61 5.96 11.59
CA CYS A 306 -10.68 6.42 10.57
C CYS A 306 -9.78 7.54 11.12
N ASP A 307 -8.62 7.75 10.52
CA ASP A 307 -7.67 8.80 10.89
C ASP A 307 -7.02 9.49 9.68
N GLU A 308 -7.45 9.14 8.47
CA GLU A 308 -6.99 9.72 7.19
C GLU A 308 -7.77 10.99 6.85
N ASP A 309 -7.12 12.16 6.91
CA ASP A 309 -7.71 13.47 6.61
C ASP A 309 -8.81 13.98 7.55
N GLY A 310 -9.07 15.29 7.46
CA GLY A 310 -10.11 15.95 8.25
C GLY A 310 -11.51 15.59 7.76
N GLY A 311 -12.34 15.02 8.65
CA GLY A 311 -13.71 14.64 8.32
C GLY A 311 -13.87 13.25 7.69
N CYS A 312 -12.86 12.39 7.79
CA CYS A 312 -12.87 11.00 7.29
C CYS A 312 -14.11 10.19 7.73
N ASN A 313 -14.71 10.56 8.86
CA ASN A 313 -15.93 9.98 9.37
C ASN A 313 -17.18 10.55 8.69
N GLU A 314 -17.15 10.84 7.39
CA GLU A 314 -18.28 11.32 6.59
C GLU A 314 -19.04 10.22 5.84
N LEU A 315 -18.38 9.08 5.63
CA LEU A 315 -18.93 7.94 4.89
C LEU A 315 -20.23 7.43 5.52
N ASP A 316 -21.15 7.00 4.67
CA ASP A 316 -22.46 6.51 5.08
C ASP A 316 -22.46 4.98 5.23
N PHE A 317 -23.38 4.49 6.07
CA PHE A 317 -23.66 3.06 6.21
C PHE A 317 -24.53 2.59 5.04
N THR A 318 -23.89 2.28 3.90
CA THR A 318 -24.59 1.86 2.69
C THR A 318 -25.30 0.53 2.88
N ARG A 319 -26.53 0.45 2.39
CA ARG A 319 -27.30 -0.78 2.26
C ARG A 319 -27.66 -1.01 0.81
N CYS A 320 -27.39 -2.20 0.31
CA CYS A 320 -27.69 -2.56 -1.06
C CYS A 320 -28.76 -3.63 -1.09
N TYR A 321 -29.48 -3.71 -2.20
CA TYR A 321 -30.31 -4.87 -2.46
C TYR A 321 -29.44 -6.02 -2.94
N ARG A 322 -29.68 -7.20 -2.40
CA ARG A 322 -28.93 -8.41 -2.71
C ARG A 322 -29.85 -9.52 -3.18
N CYS A 323 -29.45 -10.15 -4.27
CA CYS A 323 -30.09 -11.30 -4.85
C CYS A 323 -29.20 -11.90 -5.93
N THR A 324 -29.47 -13.15 -6.30
CA THR A 324 -28.90 -13.81 -7.47
C THR A 324 -30.02 -14.50 -8.24
N THR A 325 -29.96 -14.49 -9.57
CA THR A 325 -30.94 -15.21 -10.40
C THR A 325 -30.95 -16.71 -10.13
N ASP A 326 -29.83 -17.27 -9.68
CA ASP A 326 -29.72 -18.70 -9.36
C ASP A 326 -30.51 -19.08 -8.10
N GLN A 327 -30.60 -18.17 -7.12
CA GLN A 327 -31.33 -18.42 -5.88
C GLN A 327 -32.78 -17.95 -5.93
N THR A 328 -33.04 -16.82 -6.60
CA THR A 328 -34.33 -16.13 -6.52
C THR A 328 -35.06 -16.08 -7.87
N GLY A 329 -34.49 -16.72 -8.89
CA GLY A 329 -35.05 -16.78 -10.23
C GLY A 329 -35.07 -15.40 -10.91
N PRO A 330 -35.97 -15.20 -11.89
CA PRO A 330 -36.06 -13.94 -12.63
C PRO A 330 -36.32 -12.70 -11.77
N GLY A 331 -36.87 -12.89 -10.56
CA GLY A 331 -37.19 -11.85 -9.59
C GLY A 331 -36.04 -10.88 -9.29
N CYS A 332 -34.80 -11.39 -9.25
CA CYS A 332 -33.62 -10.57 -8.99
C CYS A 332 -33.35 -9.56 -10.12
N ALA A 333 -33.58 -10.00 -11.34
CA ALA A 333 -33.30 -9.24 -12.53
C ALA A 333 -34.44 -8.22 -12.74
N ASN A 334 -35.71 -8.64 -12.64
CA ASN A 334 -36.88 -7.84 -13.02
C ASN A 334 -37.43 -6.93 -11.90
N TRP A 335 -36.87 -7.00 -10.69
CA TRP A 335 -37.26 -6.17 -9.56
C TRP A 335 -38.70 -6.42 -9.06
N GLU A 336 -39.17 -7.67 -9.08
CA GLU A 336 -40.50 -8.02 -8.59
C GLU A 336 -40.50 -8.47 -7.11
N VAL A 337 -41.39 -7.88 -6.29
CA VAL A 337 -41.64 -8.27 -4.89
C VAL A 337 -42.92 -9.11 -4.83
N PRO A 338 -42.94 -10.30 -4.19
CA PRO A 338 -41.93 -10.89 -3.30
C PRO A 338 -41.03 -11.91 -4.03
N GLY A 339 -39.95 -11.43 -4.67
CA GLY A 339 -39.05 -12.24 -5.51
C GLY A 339 -37.68 -12.53 -4.92
N GLY A 340 -37.57 -12.72 -3.59
CA GLY A 340 -36.32 -13.11 -2.93
C GLY A 340 -35.22 -12.04 -2.88
N ILE A 341 -35.56 -10.75 -3.05
CA ILE A 341 -34.62 -9.63 -2.89
C ILE A 341 -34.52 -9.28 -1.41
N TYR A 342 -33.31 -9.30 -0.86
CA TYR A 342 -33.03 -8.97 0.54
C TYR A 342 -32.15 -7.72 0.65
N ILE A 343 -32.09 -7.15 1.85
CA ILE A 343 -31.23 -5.99 2.15
C ILE A 343 -29.92 -6.53 2.71
N GLU A 344 -28.82 -6.17 2.06
CA GLU A 344 -27.46 -6.39 2.54
C GLU A 344 -26.92 -5.10 3.16
N GLU A 345 -26.32 -5.23 4.34
CA GLU A 345 -25.55 -4.14 4.96
C GLU A 345 -24.11 -4.26 4.50
N CYS A 346 -23.58 -3.21 3.87
CA CYS A 346 -22.24 -3.27 3.33
C CYS A 346 -21.20 -3.30 4.45
N ALA A 347 -20.20 -4.18 4.32
CA ALA A 347 -19.12 -4.29 5.29
C ALA A 347 -18.24 -3.03 5.31
N GLN A 348 -17.97 -2.46 4.13
CA GLN A 348 -17.19 -1.24 3.98
C GLN A 348 -18.12 -0.01 3.97
N PRO A 349 -17.79 1.06 4.74
CA PRO A 349 -18.52 2.33 4.67
C PRO A 349 -18.50 2.90 3.25
N ALA A 350 -19.60 3.52 2.83
CA ALA A 350 -19.79 4.06 1.48
C ALA A 350 -19.51 3.07 0.32
N ALA A 351 -19.48 1.75 0.56
CA ALA A 351 -19.36 0.78 -0.52
C ALA A 351 -20.49 0.99 -1.54
N SER A 352 -20.14 1.03 -2.82
CA SER A 352 -21.13 1.20 -3.89
C SER A 352 -21.98 -0.05 -4.03
N CYS A 353 -23.24 0.14 -4.41
CA CYS A 353 -24.09 -0.97 -4.80
C CYS A 353 -23.84 -1.36 -6.26
N LEU A 354 -23.79 -2.65 -6.53
CA LEU A 354 -23.58 -3.19 -7.86
C LEU A 354 -24.81 -3.96 -8.35
N ILE A 355 -24.94 -3.99 -9.68
CA ILE A 355 -25.75 -4.93 -10.45
C ILE A 355 -24.82 -5.52 -11.51
N VAL A 356 -24.52 -6.81 -11.40
CA VAL A 356 -23.60 -7.51 -12.30
C VAL A 356 -24.39 -8.53 -13.10
N SER A 357 -24.24 -8.50 -14.42
CA SER A 357 -24.68 -9.57 -15.31
C SER A 357 -23.46 -10.33 -15.81
N TYR A 358 -23.57 -11.65 -15.84
CA TYR A 358 -22.50 -12.53 -16.27
C TYR A 358 -22.79 -13.09 -17.68
N SER A 359 -21.74 -13.53 -18.36
CA SER A 359 -21.80 -14.11 -19.71
C SER A 359 -22.71 -15.34 -19.83
N ASN A 360 -22.94 -16.07 -18.74
CA ASN A 360 -23.89 -17.18 -18.67
C ASN A 360 -25.37 -16.75 -18.56
N GLY A 361 -25.64 -15.43 -18.52
CA GLY A 361 -26.97 -14.85 -18.39
C GLY A 361 -27.47 -14.69 -16.95
N SER A 362 -26.69 -15.08 -15.93
CA SER A 362 -27.05 -14.84 -14.54
C SER A 362 -26.84 -13.38 -14.14
N LEU A 363 -27.58 -12.95 -13.12
CA LEU A 363 -27.49 -11.60 -12.57
C LEU A 363 -27.37 -11.67 -11.05
N GLU A 364 -26.47 -10.86 -10.51
CA GLU A 364 -26.25 -10.68 -9.08
C GLU A 364 -26.30 -9.20 -8.69
N ARG A 365 -26.86 -8.93 -7.51
CA ARG A 365 -26.87 -7.60 -6.87
C ARG A 365 -26.24 -7.70 -5.51
N GLY A 366 -25.59 -6.63 -5.06
CA GLY A 366 -25.05 -6.55 -3.71
C GLY A 366 -24.12 -5.36 -3.51
N CYS A 367 -23.51 -5.31 -2.35
CA CYS A 367 -22.42 -4.39 -2.03
C CYS A 367 -21.14 -4.79 -2.77
N GLN A 368 -20.43 -3.81 -3.33
CA GLN A 368 -19.10 -4.04 -3.90
C GLN A 368 -18.15 -4.63 -2.86
N ARG A 369 -17.42 -5.68 -3.24
CA ARG A 369 -16.39 -6.36 -2.45
C ARG A 369 -15.34 -7.00 -3.36
N ASP A 370 -14.23 -7.47 -2.81
CA ASP A 370 -13.11 -8.00 -3.60
C ASP A 370 -13.52 -9.18 -4.50
N ASP A 371 -14.44 -10.04 -4.03
CA ASP A 371 -14.98 -11.18 -4.79
C ASP A 371 -16.21 -10.83 -5.64
N PHE A 372 -16.76 -9.61 -5.53
CA PHE A 372 -17.93 -9.15 -6.27
C PHE A 372 -17.74 -7.69 -6.73
N ASN A 373 -17.20 -7.57 -7.94
CA ASN A 373 -16.85 -6.30 -8.58
C ASN A 373 -17.08 -6.36 -10.10
N CYS A 374 -16.90 -5.23 -10.78
CA CYS A 374 -17.11 -5.10 -12.22
C CYS A 374 -15.92 -5.58 -13.09
N GLU A 375 -14.81 -6.02 -12.50
CA GLU A 375 -13.53 -6.24 -13.20
C GLU A 375 -13.30 -7.69 -13.64
N SER A 376 -14.20 -8.61 -13.26
CA SER A 376 -14.08 -10.02 -13.63
C SER A 376 -14.33 -10.25 -15.13
N SER A 377 -13.50 -11.10 -15.74
CA SER A 377 -13.60 -11.48 -17.17
C SER A 377 -14.93 -12.13 -17.57
N ASN A 378 -15.70 -12.65 -16.61
CA ASN A 378 -17.01 -13.25 -16.85
C ASN A 378 -18.17 -12.24 -16.80
N VAL A 379 -17.89 -10.96 -16.53
CA VAL A 379 -18.89 -9.90 -16.46
C VAL A 379 -19.25 -9.43 -17.86
N SER A 380 -20.53 -9.53 -18.23
CA SER A 380 -21.05 -9.00 -19.49
C SER A 380 -21.44 -7.53 -19.39
N ASN A 381 -22.01 -7.13 -18.25
CA ASN A 381 -22.38 -5.74 -17.97
C ASN A 381 -22.42 -5.52 -16.46
N CYS A 382 -21.95 -4.38 -16.00
CA CYS A 382 -21.91 -3.99 -14.59
C CYS A 382 -22.43 -2.57 -14.42
N GLN A 383 -23.38 -2.38 -13.52
CA GLN A 383 -23.84 -1.07 -13.09
C GLN A 383 -23.44 -0.83 -11.65
N ARG A 384 -22.73 0.28 -11.44
CA ARG A 384 -22.36 0.80 -10.13
C ARG A 384 -23.22 2.02 -9.80
N CYS A 385 -23.67 2.13 -8.56
CA CYS A 385 -24.32 3.32 -8.05
C CYS A 385 -23.93 3.58 -6.58
N ASP A 386 -23.98 4.85 -6.20
CA ASP A 386 -23.62 5.29 -4.85
C ASP A 386 -24.87 5.61 -4.02
N GLY A 387 -24.79 5.32 -2.73
CA GLY A 387 -25.88 5.51 -1.78
C GLY A 387 -26.74 4.26 -1.55
N SER A 388 -27.48 4.28 -0.45
CA SER A 388 -28.31 3.14 -0.05
C SER A 388 -29.46 2.90 -1.02
N PHE A 389 -29.72 1.63 -1.32
CA PHE A 389 -30.85 1.15 -2.12
C PHE A 389 -30.88 1.69 -3.56
N CYS A 390 -29.74 2.18 -4.07
CA CYS A 390 -29.64 2.74 -5.41
C CYS A 390 -29.74 1.67 -6.50
N ASN A 391 -29.35 0.42 -6.22
CA ASN A 391 -29.38 -0.70 -7.15
C ASN A 391 -30.77 -1.35 -7.28
N LYS A 392 -31.82 -0.52 -7.32
CA LYS A 392 -33.22 -0.91 -7.53
C LYS A 392 -33.59 -0.88 -9.01
N GLY A 393 -34.76 -1.43 -9.33
CA GLY A 393 -35.31 -1.44 -10.68
C GLY A 393 -34.78 -2.59 -11.53
N ALA A 394 -35.44 -2.82 -12.66
CA ALA A 394 -35.11 -3.87 -13.60
C ALA A 394 -33.73 -3.61 -14.26
N PHE A 395 -32.93 -4.65 -14.48
CA PHE A 395 -31.62 -4.50 -15.13
C PHE A 395 -31.34 -5.59 -16.18
N PRO A 396 -30.92 -5.21 -17.40
CA PRO A 396 -30.74 -3.85 -17.92
C PRO A 396 -32.09 -3.14 -18.16
N GLU A 397 -32.16 -1.82 -17.92
CA GLU A 397 -33.41 -1.03 -18.01
C GLU A 397 -34.07 -1.08 -19.40
N GLN A 398 -33.27 -1.21 -20.47
CA GLN A 398 -33.75 -1.20 -21.86
C GLN A 398 -34.05 -2.60 -22.43
N ARG A 399 -33.65 -3.67 -21.74
CA ARG A 399 -33.80 -5.04 -22.26
C ARG A 399 -35.26 -5.46 -22.18
N LEU A 400 -35.79 -6.15 -23.19
CA LEU A 400 -37.12 -6.75 -23.09
C LEU A 400 -37.13 -7.98 -22.18
N TRP A 401 -38.16 -8.09 -21.35
CA TRP A 401 -38.39 -9.17 -20.40
C TRP A 401 -39.62 -9.95 -20.82
N CYS A 402 -39.50 -11.26 -20.97
CA CYS A 402 -40.60 -12.11 -21.40
C CYS A 402 -40.78 -13.27 -20.46
N HIS A 403 -42.02 -13.71 -20.28
CA HIS A 403 -42.30 -14.97 -19.62
C HIS A 403 -41.64 -16.09 -20.42
N GLN A 404 -40.70 -16.80 -19.82
CA GLN A 404 -39.92 -17.88 -20.42
C GLN A 404 -40.25 -19.16 -19.67
N CYS A 405 -41.04 -20.04 -20.29
CA CYS A 405 -41.49 -21.27 -19.65
C CYS A 405 -42.03 -22.29 -20.65
N THR A 406 -42.00 -23.55 -20.23
CA THR A 406 -42.65 -24.67 -20.91
C THR A 406 -43.71 -25.25 -19.98
N ASP A 407 -44.90 -25.52 -20.50
CA ASP A 407 -46.05 -26.04 -19.75
C ASP A 407 -46.63 -25.02 -18.73
N CYS A 408 -46.78 -23.77 -19.16
CA CYS A 408 -47.21 -22.66 -18.31
C CYS A 408 -48.52 -22.01 -18.79
N ASP A 409 -49.62 -22.75 -18.61
CA ASP A 409 -50.97 -22.28 -18.94
C ASP A 409 -51.41 -21.07 -18.12
N GLN A 410 -50.86 -20.90 -16.92
CA GLN A 410 -51.11 -19.75 -16.05
C GLN A 410 -49.77 -19.14 -15.63
N ILE A 411 -49.68 -17.82 -15.71
CA ILE A 411 -48.55 -17.07 -15.18
C ILE A 411 -48.92 -16.57 -13.79
N SER A 412 -48.24 -17.08 -12.77
CA SER A 412 -48.23 -16.44 -11.47
C SER A 412 -47.39 -15.16 -11.57
N ARG A 413 -47.89 -14.04 -11.00
CA ARG A 413 -47.10 -12.80 -10.87
C ARG A 413 -45.72 -13.14 -10.31
N GLY A 414 -44.64 -12.63 -10.92
CA GLY A 414 -43.31 -12.73 -10.31
C GLY A 414 -42.36 -13.80 -10.84
N GLN A 415 -42.83 -14.83 -11.56
CA GLN A 415 -42.10 -16.13 -11.53
C GLN A 415 -41.52 -16.64 -12.85
N SER A 416 -41.75 -15.99 -14.00
CA SER A 416 -41.19 -16.48 -15.27
C SER A 416 -40.68 -15.40 -16.22
N ALA A 417 -40.85 -14.12 -15.92
CA ALA A 417 -40.39 -13.04 -16.79
C ALA A 417 -38.88 -12.80 -16.62
N SER A 418 -38.07 -13.37 -17.52
CA SER A 418 -36.61 -13.22 -17.51
C SER A 418 -36.16 -12.32 -18.67
N PRO A 419 -34.99 -11.65 -18.58
CA PRO A 419 -34.45 -10.90 -19.72
C PRO A 419 -34.25 -11.80 -20.93
N CYS A 420 -34.58 -11.29 -22.12
CA CYS A 420 -34.36 -12.04 -23.35
C CYS A 420 -32.88 -12.18 -23.70
N PRO A 421 -32.37 -13.36 -24.10
CA PRO A 421 -30.96 -13.55 -24.44
C PRO A 421 -30.51 -12.56 -25.52
N TRP A 422 -29.29 -12.01 -25.36
CA TRP A 422 -28.65 -11.16 -26.35
C TRP A 422 -27.86 -12.05 -27.30
N GLN A 423 -28.10 -11.95 -28.61
CA GLN A 423 -27.28 -12.62 -29.62
C GLN A 423 -26.42 -11.57 -30.32
N GLU A 424 -25.09 -11.69 -30.21
CA GLU A 424 -24.11 -10.78 -30.83
C GLU A 424 -24.24 -10.66 -32.36
N ASN A 425 -24.96 -11.59 -33.01
CA ASN A 425 -25.10 -11.67 -34.45
C ASN A 425 -26.52 -11.39 -34.98
N GLU A 426 -27.47 -10.98 -34.13
CA GLU A 426 -28.79 -10.56 -34.62
C GLU A 426 -28.74 -9.13 -35.14
N PRO A 427 -29.23 -8.87 -36.37
CA PRO A 427 -29.20 -7.53 -36.95
C PRO A 427 -30.16 -6.61 -36.19
N ALA A 428 -29.72 -5.36 -35.98
CA ALA A 428 -30.40 -4.36 -35.13
C ALA A 428 -31.82 -3.99 -35.60
N ASP A 429 -32.25 -4.45 -36.78
CA ASP A 429 -33.57 -4.26 -37.35
C ASP A 429 -34.58 -5.34 -36.95
N GLN A 430 -34.16 -6.40 -36.25
CA GLN A 430 -35.07 -7.34 -35.61
C GLN A 430 -35.60 -6.77 -34.30
N ILE A 431 -36.89 -6.41 -34.29
CA ILE A 431 -37.59 -5.92 -33.11
C ILE A 431 -37.62 -7.03 -32.04
N GLU A 432 -36.93 -6.83 -30.91
CA GLU A 432 -37.07 -7.65 -29.71
C GLU A 432 -38.57 -7.86 -29.41
N GLY A 433 -38.95 -9.10 -29.07
CA GLY A 433 -40.36 -9.41 -28.83
C GLY A 433 -40.51 -10.62 -27.93
N CYS A 434 -41.58 -10.63 -27.14
CA CYS A 434 -42.02 -11.81 -26.43
C CYS A 434 -42.89 -12.66 -27.35
N LEU A 435 -42.75 -13.98 -27.24
CA LEU A 435 -43.58 -14.94 -27.93
C LEU A 435 -44.36 -15.82 -26.95
N GLU A 436 -45.54 -16.24 -27.37
CA GLU A 436 -46.34 -17.30 -26.73
C GLU A 436 -47.08 -18.13 -27.78
N TYR A 437 -47.14 -19.45 -27.57
CA TYR A 437 -47.89 -20.37 -28.41
C TYR A 437 -48.24 -21.66 -27.66
N TYR A 438 -49.17 -22.43 -28.22
CA TYR A 438 -49.48 -23.78 -27.77
C TYR A 438 -48.87 -24.80 -28.74
N ASP A 439 -47.97 -25.67 -28.26
CA ASP A 439 -47.41 -26.77 -29.03
C ASP A 439 -48.41 -27.93 -29.06
N VAL A 440 -49.04 -28.16 -30.21
CA VAL A 440 -50.07 -29.19 -30.40
C VAL A 440 -49.54 -30.62 -30.25
N HIS A 441 -48.26 -30.84 -30.53
CA HIS A 441 -47.63 -32.16 -30.43
C HIS A 441 -47.33 -32.50 -28.98
N GLN A 442 -46.83 -31.53 -28.23
CA GLN A 442 -46.49 -31.71 -26.82
C GLN A 442 -47.67 -31.45 -25.88
N LYS A 443 -48.74 -30.81 -26.39
CA LYS A 443 -49.91 -30.34 -25.64
C LYS A 443 -49.57 -29.35 -24.52
N LYS A 444 -48.60 -28.47 -24.76
CA LYS A 444 -48.04 -27.55 -23.76
C LYS A 444 -48.08 -26.11 -24.25
N THR A 445 -48.36 -25.19 -23.33
CA THR A 445 -48.14 -23.75 -23.56
C THR A 445 -46.66 -23.43 -23.40
N ILE A 446 -46.09 -22.77 -24.41
CA ILE A 446 -44.68 -22.39 -24.46
C ILE A 446 -44.60 -20.89 -24.63
N ARG A 447 -43.71 -20.26 -23.85
CA ARG A 447 -43.48 -18.82 -23.86
C ARG A 447 -42.00 -18.54 -23.85
N GLY A 448 -41.58 -17.46 -24.49
CA GLY A 448 -40.23 -16.95 -24.32
C GLY A 448 -39.93 -15.75 -25.17
N CYS A 449 -38.69 -15.68 -25.64
CA CYS A 449 -38.19 -14.54 -26.39
C CYS A 449 -38.06 -14.87 -27.86
N ARG A 450 -38.36 -13.89 -28.71
CA ARG A 450 -38.11 -13.96 -30.15
C ARG A 450 -36.63 -14.13 -30.46
N THR A 451 -35.75 -13.50 -29.68
CA THR A 451 -34.29 -13.57 -29.83
C THR A 451 -33.70 -14.95 -29.51
N THR A 452 -34.54 -15.94 -29.17
CA THR A 452 -34.18 -17.35 -29.10
C THR A 452 -34.59 -18.02 -30.42
N PRO A 453 -33.68 -18.20 -31.40
CA PRO A 453 -34.04 -18.59 -32.77
C PRO A 453 -34.79 -19.93 -32.81
N GLU A 454 -34.32 -20.92 -32.05
CA GLU A 454 -34.95 -22.24 -31.99
C GLU A 454 -36.40 -22.15 -31.51
N LEU A 455 -36.66 -21.32 -30.51
CA LEU A 455 -37.98 -21.12 -29.93
C LEU A 455 -38.89 -20.36 -30.90
N TYR A 456 -38.36 -19.35 -31.58
CA TYR A 456 -39.07 -18.62 -32.61
C TYR A 456 -39.47 -19.53 -33.78
N TYR A 457 -38.55 -20.35 -34.29
CA TYR A 457 -38.86 -21.33 -35.34
C TYR A 457 -39.90 -22.35 -34.88
N GLN A 458 -39.82 -22.84 -33.64
CA GLN A 458 -40.85 -23.73 -33.09
C GLN A 458 -42.22 -23.05 -33.00
N CYS A 459 -42.26 -21.78 -32.57
CA CYS A 459 -43.48 -20.99 -32.52
C CYS A 459 -44.11 -20.86 -33.93
N MET A 460 -43.30 -20.56 -34.94
CA MET A 460 -43.77 -20.40 -36.33
C MET A 460 -44.20 -21.70 -37.00
N LEU A 461 -43.59 -22.84 -36.66
CA LEU A 461 -43.83 -24.13 -37.34
C LEU A 461 -44.82 -25.04 -36.60
N ARG A 462 -44.89 -24.97 -35.27
CA ARG A 462 -45.66 -25.91 -34.43
C ARG A 462 -46.94 -25.31 -33.87
N SER A 463 -47.16 -24.00 -34.05
CA SER A 463 -48.45 -23.40 -33.74
C SER A 463 -49.37 -23.56 -34.94
N GLU A 464 -50.48 -24.28 -34.79
CA GLU A 464 -51.42 -24.52 -35.90
C GLU A 464 -52.17 -23.26 -36.34
N ASP A 465 -52.04 -22.11 -35.65
CA ASP A 465 -52.43 -20.77 -36.19
C ASP A 465 -52.21 -19.55 -35.25
N LYS A 466 -51.43 -19.63 -34.15
CA LYS A 466 -51.26 -18.47 -33.23
C LYS A 466 -49.90 -18.43 -32.51
N CYS A 467 -48.81 -18.29 -33.26
CA CYS A 467 -47.61 -17.70 -32.67
C CYS A 467 -47.91 -16.22 -32.39
N ARG A 468 -48.15 -15.85 -31.12
CA ARG A 468 -48.41 -14.45 -30.76
C ARG A 468 -47.10 -13.80 -30.39
N LEU A 469 -46.86 -12.62 -30.97
CA LEU A 469 -45.74 -11.75 -30.65
C LEU A 469 -46.25 -10.47 -29.99
N CYS A 470 -45.51 -9.95 -29.04
CA CYS A 470 -45.77 -8.66 -28.41
C CYS A 470 -44.44 -8.01 -27.98
N HIS A 471 -44.46 -6.70 -27.75
CA HIS A 471 -43.23 -5.89 -27.61
C HIS A 471 -43.13 -5.12 -26.28
N ASP A 472 -44.12 -5.28 -25.40
CA ASP A 472 -44.10 -4.68 -24.07
C ASP A 472 -43.50 -5.63 -23.03
N GLN A 473 -43.09 -5.09 -21.89
CA GLN A 473 -42.52 -5.89 -20.81
C GLN A 473 -43.52 -6.94 -20.30
N ALA A 474 -43.09 -8.20 -20.28
CA ALA A 474 -43.86 -9.35 -19.81
C ALA A 474 -45.26 -9.48 -20.46
N CYS A 475 -45.37 -9.05 -21.73
CA CYS A 475 -46.65 -8.99 -22.44
C CYS A 475 -47.21 -10.35 -22.87
N ASN A 476 -46.37 -11.39 -22.90
CA ASN A 476 -46.75 -12.74 -23.29
C ASN A 476 -47.37 -13.49 -22.11
N ASN A 477 -48.45 -12.93 -21.54
CA ASN A 477 -49.10 -13.40 -20.32
C ASN A 477 -50.54 -13.90 -20.53
N SER A 478 -50.95 -14.17 -21.78
CA SER A 478 -52.31 -14.65 -22.08
C SER A 478 -52.59 -15.97 -21.36
N PRO A 479 -53.81 -16.22 -20.84
CA PRO A 479 -54.21 -17.55 -20.37
C PRO A 479 -53.97 -18.63 -21.44
N GLY A 480 -53.44 -19.79 -21.05
CA GLY A 480 -53.12 -20.88 -21.98
C GLY A 480 -54.34 -21.40 -22.76
N GLU A 481 -55.54 -21.26 -22.21
CA GLU A 481 -56.80 -21.58 -22.89
C GLU A 481 -56.99 -20.76 -24.17
N ASP A 482 -56.54 -19.51 -24.20
CA ASP A 482 -56.67 -18.60 -25.34
C ASP A 482 -55.68 -18.92 -26.47
N LEU A 483 -54.66 -19.72 -26.16
CA LEU A 483 -53.62 -20.15 -27.10
C LEU A 483 -53.97 -21.48 -27.79
N ARG A 484 -54.94 -22.23 -27.24
CA ARG A 484 -55.36 -23.52 -27.80
C ARG A 484 -56.25 -23.31 -29.05
N PRO A 485 -56.12 -24.15 -30.09
CA PRO A 485 -57.00 -24.09 -31.25
C PRO A 485 -58.45 -24.35 -30.82
N TYR A 486 -59.40 -23.56 -31.34
CA TYR A 486 -60.82 -23.75 -31.07
C TYR A 486 -61.26 -25.14 -31.55
N THR A 487 -61.52 -26.07 -30.63
CA THR A 487 -62.29 -27.26 -30.97
C THR A 487 -63.70 -26.82 -31.31
N VAL A 488 -64.04 -26.87 -32.59
CA VAL A 488 -65.41 -26.74 -33.08
C VAL A 488 -66.23 -27.87 -32.45
N LYS A 489 -66.94 -27.58 -31.35
CA LYS A 489 -68.11 -28.37 -30.94
C LYS A 489 -69.25 -28.03 -31.90
N ALA A 490 -69.23 -28.61 -33.09
CA ALA A 490 -70.38 -28.67 -33.97
C ALA A 490 -70.74 -30.13 -34.21
N LEU A 491 -71.76 -30.62 -33.49
CA LEU A 491 -72.93 -31.35 -34.01
C LEU A 491 -73.60 -32.11 -32.85
N ALA A 492 -74.77 -31.61 -32.44
CA ALA A 492 -75.89 -32.30 -31.77
C ALA A 492 -76.67 -31.22 -31.00
N LEU A 493 -77.97 -30.97 -31.12
CA LEU A 493 -79.10 -31.65 -31.74
C LEU A 493 -80.19 -30.56 -31.88
N LEU A 494 -80.81 -30.45 -33.04
CA LEU A 494 -82.18 -29.94 -33.12
C LEU A 494 -83.12 -31.03 -32.61
N PRO A 495 -84.17 -30.66 -31.85
CA PRO A 495 -85.52 -31.01 -32.27
C PRO A 495 -86.38 -29.74 -32.27
N GLY A 496 -87.17 -29.46 -33.30
CA GLY A 496 -88.25 -30.34 -33.75
C GLY A 496 -89.55 -29.84 -33.13
N LYS A 497 -90.09 -28.74 -33.69
CA LYS A 497 -91.48 -28.33 -33.46
C LYS A 497 -92.41 -29.36 -34.11
N THR A 498 -93.30 -29.97 -33.35
CA THR A 498 -94.61 -30.40 -33.85
C THR A 498 -95.63 -30.52 -32.72
N LYS A 499 -96.68 -29.70 -32.88
CA LYS A 499 -98.06 -29.74 -32.36
C LYS A 499 -98.31 -29.78 -30.85
#